data_AF-A0A937QEQ1-F1
#
_entry.id   AF-A0A937QEQ1-F1
#
_cell.length_a   1.000
_cell.length_b   1.000
_cell.length_c   1.000
_cell.angle_alpha   90.00
_cell.angle_beta   90.00
_cell.angle_gamma   90.00
#
_symmetry.space_group_name_H-M   'P 1'
#
loop_
_entity.id
_entity.type
_entity.pdbx_description
1 polymer ?
#
loop_
_entity_poly.entity_id
_entity_poly.type
_entity_poly.pdbx_seq_one_letter_code
_entity_poly.pdbx_strand_id
1 'polypeptide(L)'
;MGEKDRIISLSAIGLDSPGLVSKIMTEIFQMQGNIIDVEENCRRGMFSIFLVIDFTESEYSTNEIIDNLKAIEKETDLKVMLGKLVEEEIGDLLEKENHIVTILGVDRPGIIAEVSTFFYKYNINIENCRMIARGKFFSMEMVIDPNKMIIEPSLSREEAIERIKSELKELCRKLNQSVIIQNENTYKRVKKIVVFDVESSLIQGSSTRDLLEKIKEKIESMGSSAGFKDDHEDKIQVLIENAQNLKGIPVRVLEGFSEILQLNPGTLELIRILKTMGFKIALLSSGFSFFIKKIFEPVGVDYAFSNTLKVDENGIITGELEEPVLTSITKNEILEFIMEIENINRDQVIAVGDGSDRSQFIKDVGLSIAYNPDEATIKTDGILSSDQILNVLYCFGIPKTELDKYKEICNWYLSKL
;
A
#
# COMPACT_ATOMS: atom_id res chain seq x y z
N MET A 1 0.38 -53.07 -8.93
CA MET A 1 -0.08 -51.80 -8.34
C MET A 1 1.09 -50.86 -8.46
N GLY A 2 0.98 -49.88 -9.35
CA GLY A 2 2.12 -49.12 -9.88
C GLY A 2 2.66 -48.06 -8.92
N GLU A 3 3.81 -47.51 -9.27
CA GLU A 3 4.65 -46.51 -8.58
C GLU A 3 3.92 -45.27 -7.99
N LYS A 4 2.63 -45.08 -8.27
CA LYS A 4 1.83 -43.89 -7.95
C LYS A 4 1.30 -43.77 -6.51
N ASP A 5 1.63 -44.72 -5.63
CA ASP A 5 1.05 -44.84 -4.28
C ASP A 5 2.06 -44.48 -3.15
N ARG A 6 3.17 -43.82 -3.51
CA ARG A 6 4.34 -43.61 -2.64
C ARG A 6 4.64 -42.14 -2.30
N ILE A 7 3.80 -41.19 -2.71
CA ILE A 7 3.88 -39.79 -2.26
C ILE A 7 2.94 -39.61 -1.06
N ILE A 8 3.50 -39.14 0.05
CA ILE A 8 2.80 -38.98 1.33
C ILE A 8 2.88 -37.53 1.75
N SER A 9 1.73 -36.96 2.12
CA SER A 9 1.70 -35.70 2.86
C SER A 9 1.76 -35.97 4.36
N LEU A 10 2.59 -35.21 5.07
CA LEU A 10 2.69 -35.24 6.52
C LEU A 10 2.42 -33.85 7.08
N SER A 11 1.42 -33.74 7.96
CA SER A 11 1.19 -32.56 8.78
C SER A 11 1.45 -32.89 10.24
N ALA A 12 2.31 -32.14 10.92
CA ALA A 12 2.53 -32.28 12.35
C ALA A 12 2.31 -30.95 13.08
N ILE A 13 1.63 -30.97 14.22
CA ILE A 13 1.34 -29.78 15.03
C ILE A 13 1.44 -30.05 16.53
N GLY A 14 2.02 -29.12 17.29
CA GLY A 14 2.15 -29.24 18.74
C GLY A 14 2.97 -28.11 19.36
N LEU A 15 3.48 -28.32 20.58
CA LEU A 15 4.35 -27.35 21.25
C LEU A 15 5.74 -27.37 20.62
N ASP A 16 6.29 -26.17 20.40
CA ASP A 16 7.62 -26.03 19.83
C ASP A 16 8.72 -26.42 20.84
N SER A 17 9.75 -27.09 20.33
CA SER A 17 10.97 -27.38 21.08
C SER A 17 12.16 -27.55 20.13
N PRO A 18 13.39 -27.23 20.58
CA PRO A 18 14.58 -27.43 19.76
C PRO A 18 14.72 -28.88 19.29
N GLY A 19 14.96 -29.06 17.99
CA GLY A 19 15.26 -30.37 17.40
C GLY A 19 14.07 -31.12 16.79
N LEU A 20 12.84 -30.58 16.83
CA LEU A 20 11.66 -31.22 16.21
C LEU A 20 11.87 -31.50 14.72
N VAL A 21 12.28 -30.48 13.94
CA VAL A 21 12.59 -30.65 12.51
C VAL A 21 13.67 -31.70 12.31
N SER A 22 14.73 -31.69 13.12
CA SER A 22 15.81 -32.68 13.03
C SER A 22 15.29 -34.10 13.23
N LYS A 23 14.44 -34.34 14.22
CA LYS A 23 13.86 -35.66 14.50
C LYS A 23 13.00 -36.14 13.33
N ILE A 24 12.07 -35.30 12.86
CA ILE A 24 11.16 -35.61 11.74
C ILE A 24 11.96 -35.94 10.48
N MET A 25 12.91 -35.07 10.11
CA MET A 25 13.70 -35.25 8.88
C MET A 25 14.63 -36.45 8.96
N THR A 26 15.17 -36.77 10.14
CA THR A 26 16.02 -37.95 10.33
C THR A 26 15.22 -39.23 10.10
N GLU A 27 14.00 -39.31 10.62
CA GLU A 27 13.13 -40.49 10.43
C GLU A 27 12.76 -40.68 8.95
N ILE A 28 12.39 -39.59 8.26
CA ILE A 28 12.12 -39.61 6.82
C ILE A 28 13.34 -40.07 6.02
N PHE A 29 14.52 -39.54 6.36
CA PHE A 29 15.77 -39.89 5.71
C PHE A 29 16.17 -41.36 5.91
N GLN A 30 15.97 -41.91 7.12
CA GLN A 30 16.22 -43.33 7.39
C GLN A 30 15.37 -44.26 6.51
N MET A 31 14.16 -43.82 6.17
CA MET A 31 13.28 -44.51 5.24
C MET A 31 13.51 -44.14 3.77
N GLN A 32 14.61 -43.46 3.43
CA GLN A 32 14.96 -43.05 2.07
C GLN A 32 13.88 -42.15 1.40
N GLY A 33 13.13 -41.38 2.19
CA GLY A 33 12.18 -40.40 1.68
C GLY A 33 12.86 -39.14 1.18
N ASN A 34 12.47 -38.66 0.00
CA ASN A 34 12.89 -37.39 -0.55
C ASN A 34 11.82 -36.31 -0.31
N ILE A 35 12.22 -35.13 0.18
CA ILE A 35 11.28 -34.02 0.40
C ILE A 35 11.02 -33.33 -0.94
N ILE A 36 9.76 -33.34 -1.38
CA ILE A 36 9.29 -32.56 -2.54
C ILE A 36 8.99 -31.13 -2.11
N ASP A 37 8.31 -30.96 -0.98
CA ASP A 37 7.88 -29.66 -0.46
C ASP A 37 7.88 -29.64 1.07
N VAL A 38 8.15 -28.47 1.64
CA VAL A 38 8.17 -28.25 3.08
C VAL A 38 7.72 -26.83 3.44
N GLU A 39 6.70 -26.75 4.29
CA GLU A 39 6.31 -25.52 4.94
C GLU A 39 6.32 -25.70 6.45
N GLU A 40 7.18 -24.96 7.14
CA GLU A 40 7.27 -24.95 8.61
C GLU A 40 6.93 -23.57 9.15
N ASN A 41 6.17 -23.55 10.25
CA ASN A 41 5.83 -22.34 10.97
C ASN A 41 5.90 -22.57 12.48
N CYS A 42 6.71 -21.77 13.16
CA CYS A 42 6.68 -21.63 14.62
C CYS A 42 6.04 -20.28 15.00
N ARG A 43 4.90 -20.32 15.69
CA ARG A 43 4.21 -19.10 16.16
C ARG A 43 3.78 -19.24 17.61
N ARG A 44 4.29 -18.33 18.46
CA ARG A 44 3.94 -18.25 19.89
C ARG A 44 4.18 -19.56 20.64
N GLY A 45 5.27 -20.26 20.31
CA GLY A 45 5.62 -21.55 20.92
C GLY A 45 4.78 -22.73 20.42
N MET A 46 3.99 -22.56 19.35
CA MET A 46 3.35 -23.65 18.62
C MET A 46 4.12 -23.92 17.34
N PHE A 47 4.50 -25.18 17.14
CA PHE A 47 5.14 -25.68 15.94
C PHE A 47 4.09 -26.31 15.02
N SER A 48 4.18 -26.04 13.73
CA SER A 48 3.43 -26.75 12.69
C SER A 48 4.32 -26.94 11.46
N ILE A 49 4.30 -28.14 10.89
CA ILE A 49 5.02 -28.44 9.65
C ILE A 49 4.10 -29.22 8.71
N PHE A 50 4.16 -28.89 7.44
CA PHE A 50 3.58 -29.62 6.33
C PHE A 50 4.70 -30.09 5.41
N LEU A 51 4.67 -31.35 5.00
CA LEU A 51 5.65 -31.97 4.11
C LEU A 51 4.93 -32.71 3.01
N VAL A 52 5.49 -32.64 1.80
CA VAL A 52 5.20 -33.59 0.71
C VAL A 52 6.45 -34.43 0.50
N ILE A 53 6.33 -35.74 0.67
CA ILE A 53 7.46 -36.65 0.73
C ILE A 53 7.29 -37.75 -0.32
N ASP A 54 8.31 -37.93 -1.15
CA ASP A 54 8.41 -38.99 -2.13
C ASP A 54 9.17 -40.18 -1.56
N PHE A 55 8.50 -41.33 -1.44
CA PHE A 55 9.11 -42.60 -1.05
C PHE A 55 9.20 -43.60 -2.21
N THR A 56 9.15 -43.14 -3.46
CA THR A 56 9.20 -44.02 -4.65
C THR A 56 10.42 -44.93 -4.62
N GLU A 57 11.59 -44.38 -4.28
CA GLU A 57 12.87 -45.09 -4.15
C GLU A 57 13.06 -45.83 -2.81
N SER A 58 12.10 -45.76 -1.90
CA SER A 58 12.21 -46.38 -0.57
C SER A 58 12.13 -47.91 -0.63
N GLU A 59 13.04 -48.59 0.06
CA GLU A 59 12.97 -50.04 0.29
C GLU A 59 11.85 -50.45 1.25
N TYR A 60 11.30 -49.52 2.04
CA TYR A 60 10.22 -49.78 2.99
C TYR A 60 8.88 -49.96 2.28
N SER A 61 8.02 -50.83 2.83
CA SER A 61 6.63 -50.92 2.38
C SER A 61 5.84 -49.68 2.79
N THR A 62 4.79 -49.33 2.04
CA THR A 62 3.93 -48.19 2.36
C THR A 62 3.34 -48.25 3.78
N ASN A 63 3.03 -49.45 4.28
CA ASN A 63 2.52 -49.62 5.64
C ASN A 63 3.59 -49.31 6.70
N GLU A 64 4.82 -49.80 6.50
CA GLU A 64 5.95 -49.50 7.41
C GLU A 64 6.25 -48.00 7.44
N ILE A 65 6.22 -47.34 6.28
CA ILE A 65 6.41 -45.89 6.18
C ILE A 65 5.34 -45.16 6.99
N ILE A 66 4.07 -45.51 6.80
CA ILE A 66 2.95 -44.89 7.53
C ILE A 66 3.07 -45.10 9.04
N ASP A 67 3.46 -46.31 9.46
CA ASP A 67 3.59 -46.65 10.88
C ASP A 67 4.76 -45.90 11.54
N ASN A 68 5.91 -45.81 10.86
CA ASN A 68 7.08 -45.06 11.34
C ASN A 68 6.80 -43.55 11.38
N LEU A 69 6.19 -42.97 10.34
CA LEU A 69 5.80 -41.56 10.34
C LEU A 69 4.78 -41.25 11.45
N LYS A 70 3.88 -42.18 11.78
CA LYS A 70 2.98 -42.04 12.93
C LYS A 70 3.71 -42.16 14.28
N ALA A 71 4.82 -42.90 14.35
CA ALA A 71 5.58 -43.05 15.58
C ALA A 71 6.18 -41.72 16.06
N ILE A 72 6.45 -40.78 15.13
CA ILE A 72 6.91 -39.42 15.43
C ILE A 72 6.03 -38.74 16.49
N GLU A 73 4.71 -38.99 16.49
CA GLU A 73 3.79 -38.40 17.47
C GLU A 73 4.17 -38.72 18.92
N LYS A 74 4.64 -39.95 19.18
CA LYS A 74 5.05 -40.39 20.52
C LYS A 74 6.42 -39.84 20.93
N GLU A 75 7.29 -39.55 19.97
CA GLU A 75 8.67 -39.12 20.21
C GLU A 75 8.83 -37.60 20.34
N THR A 76 7.81 -36.87 19.88
CA THR A 76 7.83 -35.41 19.76
C THR A 76 6.67 -34.71 20.45
N ASP A 77 5.69 -35.46 20.97
CA ASP A 77 4.40 -34.96 21.49
C ASP A 77 3.61 -34.12 20.46
N LEU A 78 3.96 -34.21 19.17
CA LEU A 78 3.24 -33.58 18.07
C LEU A 78 2.09 -34.48 17.62
N LYS A 79 0.94 -33.90 17.30
CA LYS A 79 -0.10 -34.64 16.60
C LYS A 79 0.28 -34.77 15.12
N VAL A 80 0.35 -35.99 14.60
CA VAL A 80 0.73 -36.25 13.20
C VAL A 80 -0.49 -36.71 12.39
N MET A 81 -0.66 -36.12 11.21
CA MET A 81 -1.68 -36.48 10.22
C MET A 81 -0.99 -36.83 8.91
N LEU A 82 -1.40 -37.94 8.31
CA LEU A 82 -0.83 -38.42 7.05
C LEU A 82 -1.91 -38.49 5.98
N GLY A 83 -1.58 -38.02 4.78
CA GLY A 83 -2.40 -38.16 3.58
C GLY A 83 -1.61 -38.85 2.46
N LYS A 84 -2.32 -39.44 1.50
CA LYS A 84 -1.74 -39.84 0.22
C LYS A 84 -2.09 -38.77 -0.80
N LEU A 85 -1.10 -38.26 -1.52
CA LEU A 85 -1.31 -37.28 -2.58
C LEU A 85 -1.25 -37.96 -3.94
N VAL A 86 -2.14 -37.57 -4.85
CA VAL A 86 -2.10 -37.99 -6.27
C VAL A 86 -1.45 -36.87 -7.10
N GLU A 87 -0.73 -37.20 -8.18
CA GLU A 87 -0.04 -36.24 -9.07
C GLU A 87 -0.91 -35.04 -9.50
N GLU A 88 -2.22 -35.24 -9.70
CA GLU A 88 -3.16 -34.16 -10.05
C GLU A 88 -3.31 -33.10 -8.93
N GLU A 89 -3.21 -33.49 -7.66
CA GLU A 89 -3.27 -32.58 -6.50
C GLU A 89 -1.96 -31.78 -6.32
N ILE A 90 -0.85 -32.28 -6.89
CA ILE A 90 0.45 -31.59 -6.93
C ILE A 90 0.44 -30.55 -8.07
N GLY A 91 -0.29 -30.79 -9.16
CA GLY A 91 -0.40 -29.85 -10.30
C GLY A 91 -1.13 -28.54 -9.97
N ASP A 92 -2.11 -28.58 -9.06
CA ASP A 92 -2.86 -27.40 -8.57
C ASP A 92 -1.99 -26.43 -7.74
N LEU A 93 -0.72 -26.76 -7.48
CA LEU A 93 0.26 -25.85 -6.87
C LEU A 93 0.71 -24.73 -7.81
N LEU A 94 0.37 -24.78 -9.11
CA LEU A 94 0.89 -23.85 -10.12
C LEU A 94 -0.15 -22.79 -10.55
N GLU A 95 0.25 -21.54 -10.29
CA GLU A 95 -0.36 -20.25 -10.69
C GLU A 95 -1.70 -19.86 -10.01
N LYS A 96 -1.64 -19.64 -8.69
CA LYS A 96 -2.70 -18.90 -7.99
C LYS A 96 -2.63 -17.41 -8.32
N GLU A 97 -3.76 -16.82 -8.75
CA GLU A 97 -3.90 -15.36 -8.91
C GLU A 97 -4.26 -14.69 -7.58
N ASN A 98 -3.41 -14.92 -6.58
CA ASN A 98 -3.66 -14.43 -5.23
C ASN A 98 -3.76 -12.90 -5.19
N HIS A 99 -4.60 -12.42 -4.27
CA HIS A 99 -4.66 -11.02 -3.92
C HIS A 99 -4.36 -10.84 -2.43
N ILE A 100 -3.66 -9.76 -2.12
CA ILE A 100 -3.35 -9.33 -0.76
C ILE A 100 -4.36 -8.27 -0.37
N VAL A 101 -5.14 -8.56 0.66
CA VAL A 101 -6.13 -7.66 1.24
C VAL A 101 -5.60 -7.19 2.60
N THR A 102 -5.28 -5.91 2.69
CA THR A 102 -4.85 -5.28 3.95
C THR A 102 -5.98 -4.42 4.51
N ILE A 103 -6.40 -4.70 5.74
CA ILE A 103 -7.44 -3.95 6.46
C ILE A 103 -6.78 -3.18 7.59
N LEU A 104 -7.08 -1.88 7.66
CA LEU A 104 -6.46 -0.93 8.58
C LEU A 104 -7.53 -0.12 9.32
N GLY A 105 -7.35 0.13 10.62
CA GLY A 105 -8.27 1.01 11.35
C GLY A 105 -8.27 0.81 12.85
N VAL A 106 -9.39 1.13 13.50
CA VAL A 106 -9.54 0.91 14.95
C VAL A 106 -10.06 -0.50 15.19
N ASP A 107 -9.38 -1.26 16.04
CA ASP A 107 -9.77 -2.64 16.36
C ASP A 107 -11.15 -2.69 17.02
N ARG A 108 -11.97 -3.65 16.59
CA ARG A 108 -13.25 -3.98 17.23
C ARG A 108 -13.70 -5.40 16.90
N PRO A 109 -14.51 -6.03 17.77
CA PRO A 109 -15.12 -7.32 17.45
C PRO A 109 -15.91 -7.28 16.14
N GLY A 110 -15.80 -8.37 15.37
CA GLY A 110 -16.60 -8.60 14.16
C GLY A 110 -15.92 -8.27 12.84
N ILE A 111 -14.79 -7.53 12.80
CA ILE A 111 -14.11 -7.17 11.53
C ILE A 111 -13.79 -8.42 10.70
N ILE A 112 -13.12 -9.41 11.29
CA ILE A 112 -12.72 -10.64 10.61
C ILE A 112 -13.96 -11.44 10.18
N ALA A 113 -14.98 -11.52 11.03
CA ALA A 113 -16.21 -12.24 10.72
C ALA A 113 -16.88 -11.66 9.47
N GLU A 114 -17.14 -10.35 9.45
CA GLU A 114 -17.82 -9.66 8.34
C GLU A 114 -17.03 -9.78 7.03
N VAL A 115 -15.71 -9.59 7.08
CA VAL A 115 -14.83 -9.69 5.90
C VAL A 115 -14.74 -11.13 5.38
N SER A 116 -14.62 -12.11 6.27
CA SER A 116 -14.60 -13.53 5.86
C SER A 116 -15.94 -13.99 5.30
N THR A 117 -17.07 -13.51 5.86
CA THR A 117 -18.40 -13.74 5.32
C THR A 117 -18.55 -13.11 3.93
N PHE A 118 -17.96 -11.93 3.71
CA PHE A 118 -17.92 -11.30 2.40
C PHE A 118 -17.20 -12.18 1.36
N PHE A 119 -16.00 -12.69 1.66
CA PHE A 119 -15.29 -13.58 0.73
C PHE A 119 -16.04 -14.90 0.51
N TYR A 120 -16.62 -15.47 1.56
CA TYR A 120 -17.43 -16.68 1.47
C TYR A 120 -18.62 -16.52 0.51
N LYS A 121 -19.32 -15.37 0.54
CA LYS A 121 -20.43 -15.06 -0.38
C LYS A 121 -20.04 -15.21 -1.86
N TYR A 122 -18.80 -14.88 -2.19
CA TYR A 122 -18.26 -14.96 -3.54
C TYR A 122 -17.51 -16.27 -3.84
N ASN A 123 -17.49 -17.22 -2.90
CA ASN A 123 -16.68 -18.45 -2.98
C ASN A 123 -15.17 -18.17 -3.17
N ILE A 124 -14.66 -17.15 -2.47
CA ILE A 124 -13.24 -16.79 -2.45
C ILE A 124 -12.61 -17.42 -1.21
N ASN A 125 -11.53 -18.16 -1.40
CA ASN A 125 -10.80 -18.77 -0.29
C ASN A 125 -9.86 -17.75 0.38
N ILE A 126 -9.67 -17.88 1.70
CA ILE A 126 -8.62 -17.15 2.43
C ILE A 126 -7.48 -18.13 2.66
N GLU A 127 -6.40 -17.97 1.92
CA GLU A 127 -5.22 -18.83 1.97
C GLU A 127 -4.39 -18.57 3.23
N ASN A 128 -4.30 -17.31 3.64
CA ASN A 128 -3.53 -16.91 4.82
C ASN A 128 -4.15 -15.67 5.45
N CYS A 129 -4.02 -15.55 6.77
CA CYS A 129 -4.45 -14.37 7.51
C CYS A 129 -3.46 -14.11 8.65
N ARG A 130 -2.91 -12.88 8.68
CA ARG A 130 -1.94 -12.47 9.69
C ARG A 130 -2.15 -11.03 10.14
N MET A 131 -1.75 -10.76 11.38
CA MET A 131 -1.74 -9.41 11.95
C MET A 131 -0.40 -8.73 11.68
N ILE A 132 -0.41 -7.52 11.12
CA ILE A 132 0.77 -6.69 10.82
C ILE A 132 1.06 -5.68 11.93
N ALA A 133 0.01 -5.11 12.54
CA ALA A 133 0.15 -4.17 13.65
C ALA A 133 -0.92 -4.41 14.74
N ARG A 134 -0.52 -4.17 16.00
CA ARG A 134 -1.39 -4.27 17.19
C ARG A 134 -1.37 -2.98 18.01
N GLY A 135 -2.48 -2.68 18.68
CA GLY A 135 -2.64 -1.53 19.57
C GLY A 135 -3.86 -0.70 19.18
N LYS A 136 -3.76 0.63 19.31
CA LYS A 136 -4.85 1.55 18.89
C LYS A 136 -5.13 1.51 17.38
N PHE A 137 -4.10 1.20 16.58
CA PHE A 137 -4.20 1.04 15.14
C PHE A 137 -4.02 -0.45 14.80
N PHE A 138 -5.09 -1.05 14.28
CA PHE A 138 -5.20 -2.41 13.81
C PHE A 138 -4.75 -2.47 12.35
N SER A 139 -3.93 -3.47 12.03
CA SER A 139 -3.57 -3.80 10.65
C SER A 139 -3.52 -5.30 10.49
N MET A 140 -4.30 -5.81 9.55
CA MET A 140 -4.40 -7.24 9.23
C MET A 140 -4.28 -7.43 7.73
N GLU A 141 -3.57 -8.48 7.35
CA GLU A 141 -3.37 -8.88 5.96
C GLU A 141 -3.99 -10.27 5.75
N MET A 142 -4.75 -10.41 4.67
CA MET A 142 -5.33 -11.65 4.19
C MET A 142 -4.83 -11.91 2.77
N VAL A 143 -4.36 -13.13 2.53
CA VAL A 143 -4.12 -13.62 1.16
C VAL A 143 -5.38 -14.34 0.74
N ILE A 144 -5.98 -13.90 -0.36
CA ILE A 144 -7.20 -14.47 -0.91
C ILE A 144 -6.94 -15.09 -2.28
N ASP A 145 -7.61 -16.20 -2.57
CA ASP A 145 -7.59 -16.84 -3.88
C ASP A 145 -8.97 -16.73 -4.55
N PRO A 146 -9.11 -15.87 -5.58
CA PRO A 146 -10.35 -15.70 -6.32
C PRO A 146 -10.55 -16.73 -7.46
N ASN A 147 -9.66 -17.72 -7.64
CA ASN A 147 -9.74 -18.65 -8.78
C ASN A 147 -11.07 -19.38 -8.90
N LYS A 148 -11.67 -19.76 -7.77
CA LYS A 148 -12.96 -20.48 -7.70
C LYS A 148 -14.16 -19.55 -7.47
N MET A 149 -13.99 -18.24 -7.63
CA MET A 149 -15.05 -17.27 -7.32
C MET A 149 -16.28 -17.46 -8.22
N ILE A 150 -17.45 -17.17 -7.66
CA ILE A 150 -18.72 -17.17 -8.40
C ILE A 150 -18.79 -15.89 -9.24
N ILE A 151 -18.86 -16.04 -10.56
CA ILE A 151 -18.94 -14.94 -11.53
C ILE A 151 -20.35 -14.89 -12.10
N GLU A 152 -20.99 -13.72 -12.08
CA GLU A 152 -22.27 -13.51 -12.76
C GLU A 152 -22.09 -13.70 -14.27
N PRO A 153 -22.99 -14.41 -14.98
CA PRO A 153 -22.80 -14.73 -16.40
C PRO A 153 -22.61 -13.54 -17.35
N SER A 154 -22.99 -12.34 -16.91
CA SER A 154 -22.90 -11.09 -17.68
C SER A 154 -21.58 -10.34 -17.51
N LEU A 155 -20.67 -10.79 -16.64
CA LEU A 155 -19.43 -10.08 -16.32
C LEU A 155 -18.20 -10.86 -16.78
N SER A 156 -17.18 -10.13 -17.26
CA SER A 156 -15.84 -10.69 -17.40
C SER A 156 -15.22 -10.97 -16.02
N ARG A 157 -14.13 -11.75 -15.99
CA ARG A 157 -13.39 -12.01 -14.76
C ARG A 157 -12.82 -10.71 -14.17
N GLU A 158 -12.27 -9.83 -15.01
CA GLU A 158 -11.75 -8.54 -14.56
C GLU A 158 -12.87 -7.65 -13.98
N GLU A 159 -14.02 -7.59 -14.65
CA GLU A 159 -15.18 -6.81 -14.18
C GLU A 159 -15.71 -7.33 -12.83
N ALA A 160 -15.73 -8.66 -12.64
CA ALA A 160 -16.13 -9.26 -11.38
C ALA A 160 -15.13 -8.97 -10.25
N ILE A 161 -13.82 -9.02 -10.51
CA ILE A 161 -12.79 -8.64 -9.52
C ILE A 161 -12.95 -7.18 -9.12
N GLU A 162 -13.10 -6.27 -10.08
CA GLU A 162 -13.27 -4.83 -9.80
C GLU A 162 -14.55 -4.54 -9.01
N ARG A 163 -15.65 -5.25 -9.31
CA ARG A 163 -16.87 -5.17 -8.51
C ARG A 163 -16.65 -5.64 -7.07
N ILE A 164 -15.99 -6.79 -6.88
CA ILE A 164 -15.68 -7.33 -5.54
C ILE A 164 -14.80 -6.35 -4.76
N LYS A 165 -13.79 -5.74 -5.41
CA LYS A 165 -12.96 -4.69 -4.79
C LYS A 165 -13.81 -3.51 -4.33
N SER A 166 -14.70 -3.01 -5.20
CA SER A 166 -15.59 -1.89 -4.88
C SER A 166 -16.53 -2.21 -3.72
N GLU A 167 -17.16 -3.40 -3.72
CA GLU A 167 -18.07 -3.81 -2.64
C GLU A 167 -17.31 -4.03 -1.32
N LEU A 168 -16.08 -4.56 -1.36
CA LEU A 168 -15.24 -4.73 -0.17
C LEU A 168 -14.82 -3.38 0.42
N LYS A 169 -14.48 -2.40 -0.41
CA LYS A 169 -14.24 -1.01 0.03
C LYS A 169 -15.46 -0.42 0.72
N GLU A 170 -16.65 -0.61 0.15
CA GLU A 170 -17.88 -0.13 0.77
C GLU A 170 -18.17 -0.82 2.11
N LEU A 171 -17.95 -2.13 2.20
CA LEU A 171 -18.06 -2.88 3.45
C LEU A 171 -17.08 -2.32 4.50
N CYS A 172 -15.80 -2.19 4.16
CA CYS A 172 -14.79 -1.68 5.09
C CYS A 172 -15.13 -0.26 5.57
N ARG A 173 -15.62 0.61 4.67
CA ARG A 173 -16.12 1.94 5.05
C ARG A 173 -17.25 1.86 6.07
N LYS A 174 -18.26 1.00 5.86
CA LYS A 174 -19.34 0.77 6.85
C LYS A 174 -18.81 0.25 8.18
N LEU A 175 -17.69 -0.48 8.14
CA LEU A 175 -17.03 -0.99 9.33
C LEU A 175 -16.12 0.04 10.03
N ASN A 176 -15.99 1.26 9.48
CA ASN A 176 -15.00 2.28 9.84
C ASN A 176 -13.55 1.75 9.73
N GLN A 177 -13.30 0.97 8.68
CA GLN A 177 -11.99 0.43 8.32
C GLN A 177 -11.58 0.92 6.93
N SER A 178 -10.29 1.11 6.79
CA SER A 178 -9.59 1.30 5.53
C SER A 178 -9.23 -0.07 4.93
N VAL A 179 -9.10 -0.14 3.61
CA VAL A 179 -8.76 -1.39 2.93
C VAL A 179 -7.89 -1.14 1.71
N ILE A 180 -6.99 -2.08 1.44
CA ILE A 180 -6.10 -2.11 0.28
C ILE A 180 -6.20 -3.51 -0.31
N ILE A 181 -6.32 -3.59 -1.63
CA ILE A 181 -6.48 -4.84 -2.36
C ILE A 181 -5.52 -4.79 -3.54
N GLN A 182 -4.50 -5.65 -3.51
CA GLN A 182 -3.48 -5.72 -4.56
C GLN A 182 -3.34 -7.15 -5.08
N ASN A 183 -3.00 -7.30 -6.35
CA ASN A 183 -2.51 -8.56 -6.85
C ASN A 183 -1.19 -8.91 -6.14
N GLU A 184 -0.99 -10.18 -5.75
CA GLU A 184 0.19 -10.63 -5.01
C GLU A 184 1.50 -10.37 -5.77
N ASN A 185 1.52 -10.55 -7.09
CA ASN A 185 2.72 -10.29 -7.89
C ASN A 185 3.09 -8.81 -7.85
N THR A 186 2.12 -7.92 -7.99
CA THR A 186 2.33 -6.47 -7.89
C THR A 186 2.76 -6.07 -6.49
N TYR A 187 2.16 -6.65 -5.44
CA TYR A 187 2.52 -6.39 -4.05
C TYR A 187 3.98 -6.77 -3.76
N LYS A 188 4.44 -7.92 -4.27
CA LYS A 188 5.83 -8.41 -4.09
C LYS A 188 6.88 -7.63 -4.90
N ARG A 189 6.48 -6.82 -5.90
CA ARG A 189 7.43 -6.00 -6.66
C ARG A 189 7.98 -4.87 -5.81
N VAL A 190 9.31 -4.71 -5.86
CA VAL A 190 10.01 -3.61 -5.17
C VAL A 190 9.57 -2.28 -5.74
N LYS A 191 8.99 -1.44 -4.87
CA LYS A 191 8.64 -0.05 -5.16
C LYS A 191 9.86 0.85 -4.96
N LYS A 192 10.01 1.86 -5.81
CA LYS A 192 11.20 2.73 -5.84
C LYS A 192 10.87 4.20 -5.59
N ILE A 193 9.69 4.64 -6.02
CA ILE A 193 9.27 6.04 -5.91
C ILE A 193 7.89 6.15 -5.25
N VAL A 194 7.72 7.19 -4.44
CA VAL A 194 6.42 7.61 -3.91
C VAL A 194 6.08 8.98 -4.47
N VAL A 195 4.89 9.09 -5.07
CA VAL A 195 4.39 10.30 -5.70
C VAL A 195 3.17 10.77 -4.94
N PHE A 196 3.21 12.02 -4.47
CA PHE A 196 2.12 12.62 -3.71
C PHE A 196 1.44 13.72 -4.51
N ASP A 197 0.11 13.69 -4.52
CA ASP A 197 -0.69 14.87 -4.83
C ASP A 197 -0.73 15.78 -3.60
N VAL A 198 -0.16 16.97 -3.71
CA VAL A 198 0.18 17.78 -2.53
C VAL A 198 -1.06 18.29 -1.81
N GLU A 199 -2.00 18.89 -2.54
CA GLU A 199 -3.18 19.53 -1.97
C GLU A 199 -4.14 18.53 -1.32
N SER A 200 -4.27 17.34 -1.91
CA SER A 200 -5.22 16.32 -1.46
C SER A 200 -4.64 15.38 -0.40
N SER A 201 -3.31 15.31 -0.25
CA SER A 201 -2.67 14.36 0.68
C SER A 201 -1.72 14.97 1.71
N LEU A 202 -0.96 16.01 1.38
CA LEU A 202 0.08 16.53 2.27
C LEU A 202 -0.31 17.80 3.02
N ILE A 203 -1.25 18.57 2.46
CA ILE A 203 -1.79 19.82 3.02
C ILE A 203 -3.18 19.53 3.62
N GLN A 204 -3.55 20.24 4.69
CA GLN A 204 -4.90 20.18 5.22
C GLN A 204 -5.89 20.87 4.28
N GLY A 205 -7.03 20.23 3.99
CA GLY A 205 -7.98 20.72 2.98
C GLY A 205 -8.49 22.15 3.19
N SER A 206 -8.60 22.64 4.43
CA SER A 206 -8.97 24.04 4.71
C SER A 206 -7.84 25.03 4.45
N SER A 207 -6.58 24.59 4.51
CA SER A 207 -5.43 25.48 4.55
C SER A 207 -5.20 26.24 3.24
N THR A 208 -5.52 25.66 2.08
CA THR A 208 -5.36 26.34 0.78
C THR A 208 -6.33 27.51 0.65
N ARG A 209 -7.57 27.34 1.14
CA ARG A 209 -8.57 28.41 1.17
C ARG A 209 -8.17 29.53 2.14
N ASP A 210 -7.78 29.17 3.36
CA ASP A 210 -7.34 30.13 4.37
C ASP A 210 -6.12 30.94 3.90
N LEU A 211 -5.24 30.28 3.12
CA LEU A 211 -4.09 30.91 2.48
C LEU A 211 -4.52 31.93 1.42
N LEU A 212 -5.41 31.55 0.49
CA LEU A 212 -5.92 32.45 -0.54
C LEU A 212 -6.64 33.67 0.07
N GLU A 213 -7.41 33.46 1.14
CA GLU A 213 -8.11 34.54 1.85
C GLU A 213 -7.12 35.54 2.48
N LYS A 214 -6.07 35.07 3.15
CA LYS A 214 -5.04 35.96 3.71
C LYS A 214 -4.23 36.67 2.64
N ILE A 215 -3.93 36.01 1.51
CA ILE A 215 -3.29 36.66 0.36
C ILE A 215 -4.18 37.79 -0.16
N LYS A 216 -5.49 37.55 -0.26
CA LYS A 216 -6.47 38.56 -0.66
C LYS A 216 -6.48 39.76 0.28
N GLU A 217 -6.61 39.54 1.59
CA GLU A 217 -6.58 40.60 2.60
C GLU A 217 -5.31 41.45 2.49
N LYS A 218 -4.16 40.80 2.27
CA LYS A 218 -2.89 41.50 2.11
C LYS A 218 -2.86 42.37 0.86
N ILE A 219 -3.36 41.85 -0.26
CA ILE A 219 -3.41 42.58 -1.53
C ILE A 219 -4.38 43.77 -1.44
N GLU A 220 -5.54 43.57 -0.81
CA GLU A 220 -6.52 44.65 -0.55
C GLU A 220 -5.92 45.74 0.34
N SER A 221 -5.15 45.37 1.37
CA SER A 221 -4.43 46.34 2.21
C SER A 221 -3.38 47.16 1.45
N MET A 222 -2.89 46.65 0.31
CA MET A 222 -1.95 47.34 -0.57
C MET A 222 -2.65 48.19 -1.64
N GLY A 223 -3.99 48.28 -1.61
CA GLY A 223 -4.79 49.10 -2.52
C GLY A 223 -5.15 48.42 -3.85
N SER A 224 -4.94 47.12 -3.96
CA SER A 224 -5.30 46.32 -5.13
C SER A 224 -6.53 45.45 -4.85
N SER A 225 -7.43 45.31 -5.81
CA SER A 225 -8.59 44.40 -5.71
C SER A 225 -8.21 43.03 -6.25
N ALA A 226 -8.44 41.96 -5.49
CA ALA A 226 -8.23 40.58 -5.94
C ALA A 226 -9.46 39.71 -5.65
N GLY A 227 -9.96 39.04 -6.69
CA GLY A 227 -11.06 38.08 -6.58
C GLY A 227 -10.56 36.65 -6.74
N PHE A 228 -9.92 36.09 -5.71
CA PHE A 228 -9.50 34.69 -5.78
C PHE A 228 -10.70 33.75 -5.77
N LYS A 229 -10.69 32.77 -6.68
CA LYS A 229 -11.63 31.66 -6.68
C LYS A 229 -10.91 30.43 -6.17
N ASP A 230 -11.62 29.68 -5.33
CA ASP A 230 -11.18 28.36 -4.89
C ASP A 230 -11.22 27.41 -6.09
N ASP A 231 -10.11 26.75 -6.39
CA ASP A 231 -9.95 25.93 -7.61
C ASP A 231 -10.53 24.53 -7.41
N HIS A 232 -11.80 24.47 -6.98
CA HIS A 232 -12.45 23.19 -6.75
C HIS A 232 -12.67 22.34 -8.02
N GLU A 233 -12.38 22.89 -9.18
CA GLU A 233 -12.60 22.23 -10.46
C GLU A 233 -11.32 21.99 -11.25
N ASP A 234 -10.12 22.30 -10.71
CA ASP A 234 -8.81 22.12 -11.40
C ASP A 234 -8.84 22.69 -12.84
N LYS A 235 -9.49 23.84 -12.99
CA LYS A 235 -9.71 24.47 -14.29
C LYS A 235 -8.54 25.41 -14.54
N ILE A 236 -7.79 25.17 -15.62
CA ILE A 236 -6.74 26.08 -16.11
C ILE A 236 -7.20 27.55 -16.07
N GLN A 237 -8.46 27.79 -16.44
CA GLN A 237 -9.06 29.13 -16.41
C GLN A 237 -9.05 29.78 -15.02
N VAL A 238 -9.30 29.01 -13.96
CA VAL A 238 -9.26 29.49 -12.56
C VAL A 238 -7.83 29.81 -12.14
N LEU A 239 -6.86 28.97 -12.52
CA LEU A 239 -5.43 29.23 -12.29
C LEU A 239 -4.96 30.51 -12.99
N ILE A 240 -5.37 30.71 -14.26
CA ILE A 240 -5.07 31.92 -15.02
C ILE A 240 -5.73 33.15 -14.39
N GLU A 241 -7.00 33.07 -13.98
CA GLU A 241 -7.69 34.18 -13.30
C GLU A 241 -7.00 34.54 -11.97
N ASN A 242 -6.63 33.53 -11.17
CA ASN A 242 -5.91 33.73 -9.91
C ASN A 242 -4.51 34.31 -10.16
N ALA A 243 -3.80 33.90 -11.22
CA ALA A 243 -2.54 34.50 -11.63
C ALA A 243 -2.71 35.98 -12.02
N GLN A 244 -3.74 36.31 -12.81
CA GLN A 244 -4.04 37.68 -13.20
C GLN A 244 -4.36 38.58 -12.00
N ASN A 245 -5.06 38.06 -10.99
CA ASN A 245 -5.34 38.79 -9.75
C ASN A 245 -4.07 39.11 -8.94
N LEU A 246 -2.97 38.39 -9.17
CA LEU A 246 -1.66 38.63 -8.54
C LEU A 246 -0.78 39.61 -9.31
N LYS A 247 -1.24 40.11 -10.47
CA LYS A 247 -0.47 41.03 -11.30
C LYS A 247 -0.09 42.31 -10.54
N GLY A 248 1.19 42.67 -10.60
CA GLY A 248 1.72 43.86 -9.94
C GLY A 248 2.14 43.64 -8.48
N ILE A 249 1.93 42.44 -7.94
CA ILE A 249 2.35 42.09 -6.57
C ILE A 249 3.81 41.60 -6.59
N PRO A 250 4.69 42.10 -5.70
CA PRO A 250 6.05 41.56 -5.56
C PRO A 250 6.01 40.12 -5.05
N VAL A 251 6.75 39.22 -5.70
CA VAL A 251 6.74 37.78 -5.38
C VAL A 251 7.12 37.47 -3.93
N ARG A 252 8.01 38.28 -3.34
CA ARG A 252 8.44 38.17 -1.93
C ARG A 252 7.30 38.32 -0.93
N VAL A 253 6.21 38.98 -1.31
CA VAL A 253 5.02 39.07 -0.46
C VAL A 253 4.42 37.68 -0.27
N LEU A 254 4.38 36.85 -1.32
CA LEU A 254 3.83 35.50 -1.29
C LEU A 254 4.72 34.51 -0.53
N GLU A 255 6.05 34.68 -0.58
CA GLU A 255 7.02 33.83 0.14
C GLU A 255 6.82 33.82 1.67
N GLY A 256 6.23 34.90 2.22
CA GLY A 256 5.90 35.01 3.63
C GLY A 256 4.72 34.14 4.07
N PHE A 257 3.87 33.71 3.14
CA PHE A 257 2.66 32.94 3.48
C PHE A 257 2.92 31.44 3.65
N SER A 258 4.13 30.95 3.40
CA SER A 258 4.47 29.54 3.64
C SER A 258 4.25 29.09 5.08
N GLU A 259 4.37 30.01 6.05
CA GLU A 259 4.18 29.73 7.48
C GLU A 259 2.71 29.55 7.87
N ILE A 260 1.79 29.99 7.01
CA ILE A 260 0.34 29.85 7.21
C ILE A 260 -0.14 28.47 6.77
N LEU A 261 0.57 27.85 5.82
CA LEU A 261 0.17 26.57 5.26
C LEU A 261 0.27 25.46 6.30
N GLN A 262 -0.86 24.85 6.62
CA GLN A 262 -0.94 23.74 7.56
C GLN A 262 -0.83 22.42 6.81
N LEU A 263 0.20 21.66 7.16
CA LEU A 263 0.40 20.31 6.64
C LEU A 263 -0.50 19.31 7.39
N ASN A 264 -0.89 18.24 6.70
CA ASN A 264 -1.53 17.11 7.36
C ASN A 264 -0.60 16.55 8.47
N PRO A 265 -1.15 16.17 9.64
CA PRO A 265 -0.34 15.65 10.73
C PRO A 265 0.52 14.46 10.29
N GLY A 266 1.83 14.58 10.51
CA GLY A 266 2.82 13.55 10.14
C GLY A 266 3.45 13.70 8.76
N THR A 267 3.10 14.72 7.95
CA THR A 267 3.66 14.91 6.60
C THR A 267 5.19 14.93 6.58
N LEU A 268 5.84 15.78 7.38
CA LEU A 268 7.31 15.90 7.37
C LEU A 268 8.00 14.64 7.91
N GLU A 269 7.38 13.96 8.88
CA GLU A 269 7.87 12.69 9.42
C GLU A 269 7.78 11.58 8.36
N LEU A 270 6.66 11.48 7.65
CA LEU A 270 6.45 10.55 6.55
C LEU A 270 7.54 10.68 5.49
N ILE A 271 7.77 11.91 5.00
CA ILE A 271 8.78 12.18 3.96
C ILE A 271 10.17 11.71 4.44
N ARG A 272 10.55 12.03 5.68
CA ARG A 272 11.85 11.61 6.23
C ARG A 272 11.98 10.10 6.39
N ILE A 273 10.93 9.42 6.83
CA ILE A 273 10.93 7.95 6.94
C ILE A 273 11.09 7.34 5.54
N LEU A 274 10.32 7.81 4.56
CA LEU A 274 10.42 7.34 3.18
C LEU A 274 11.82 7.56 2.60
N LYS A 275 12.45 8.72 2.87
CA LYS A 275 13.86 8.97 2.49
C LYS A 275 14.82 8.01 3.17
N THR A 276 14.63 7.74 4.46
CA THR A 276 15.47 6.80 5.23
C THR A 276 15.35 5.37 4.70
N MET A 277 14.18 5.01 4.19
CA MET A 277 13.93 3.74 3.51
C MET A 277 14.49 3.67 2.08
N GLY A 278 15.03 4.77 1.56
CA GLY A 278 15.64 4.83 0.23
C GLY A 278 14.68 5.16 -0.90
N PHE A 279 13.44 5.58 -0.61
CA PHE A 279 12.52 6.01 -1.65
C PHE A 279 12.96 7.31 -2.32
N LYS A 280 12.73 7.36 -3.63
CA LYS A 280 12.57 8.63 -4.35
C LYS A 280 11.20 9.22 -4.02
N ILE A 281 11.13 10.54 -3.88
CA ILE A 281 9.89 11.23 -3.54
C ILE A 281 9.61 12.32 -4.57
N ALA A 282 8.43 12.26 -5.17
CA ALA A 282 7.93 13.28 -6.08
C ALA A 282 6.65 13.93 -5.54
N LEU A 283 6.57 15.24 -5.67
CA LEU A 283 5.41 16.05 -5.30
C LEU A 283 4.82 16.68 -6.56
N LEU A 284 3.53 16.43 -6.81
CA LEU A 284 2.78 17.01 -7.91
C LEU A 284 1.68 17.91 -7.33
N SER A 285 1.64 19.17 -7.75
CA SER A 285 0.73 20.17 -7.21
C SER A 285 0.12 21.03 -8.30
N SER A 286 -1.21 21.07 -8.36
CA SER A 286 -1.89 22.00 -9.27
C SER A 286 -1.81 23.46 -8.79
N GLY A 287 -1.36 23.69 -7.55
CA GLY A 287 -1.17 25.01 -6.94
C GLY A 287 0.13 25.72 -7.35
N PHE A 288 0.37 26.88 -6.75
CA PHE A 288 1.55 27.71 -7.02
C PHE A 288 2.83 27.21 -6.30
N SER A 289 3.99 27.35 -6.95
CA SER A 289 5.26 26.73 -6.52
C SER A 289 5.90 27.27 -5.24
N PHE A 290 5.55 28.49 -4.81
CA PHE A 290 6.24 29.22 -3.73
C PHE A 290 6.33 28.45 -2.42
N PHE A 291 5.30 27.67 -2.10
CA PHE A 291 5.18 26.99 -0.82
C PHE A 291 5.92 25.65 -0.81
N ILE A 292 5.89 24.93 -1.92
CA ILE A 292 6.39 23.55 -1.98
C ILE A 292 7.89 23.53 -1.82
N LYS A 293 8.60 24.39 -2.55
CA LYS A 293 10.06 24.44 -2.48
C LYS A 293 10.54 24.73 -1.05
N LYS A 294 9.99 25.77 -0.41
CA LYS A 294 10.39 26.17 0.95
C LYS A 294 10.10 25.11 2.02
N ILE A 295 8.99 24.38 1.90
CA ILE A 295 8.56 23.38 2.88
C ILE A 295 9.29 22.05 2.68
N PHE A 296 9.44 21.60 1.43
CA PHE A 296 9.81 20.21 1.12
C PHE A 296 11.26 20.01 0.68
N GLU A 297 11.92 21.04 0.15
CA GLU A 297 13.36 20.98 -0.19
C GLU A 297 14.23 20.65 1.05
N PRO A 298 14.00 21.24 2.26
CA PRO A 298 14.80 20.92 3.43
C PRO A 298 14.63 19.48 3.96
N VAL A 299 13.55 18.78 3.56
CA VAL A 299 13.29 17.39 3.99
C VAL A 299 13.68 16.36 2.93
N GLY A 300 14.34 16.79 1.85
CA GLY A 300 15.01 15.90 0.91
C GLY A 300 14.12 15.29 -0.17
N VAL A 301 13.04 15.97 -0.55
CA VAL A 301 12.22 15.60 -1.71
C VAL A 301 13.07 15.68 -3.00
N ASP A 302 12.96 14.68 -3.87
CA ASP A 302 13.77 14.59 -5.10
C ASP A 302 13.16 15.37 -6.26
N TYR A 303 11.82 15.38 -6.36
CA TYR A 303 11.08 16.07 -7.42
C TYR A 303 9.92 16.87 -6.85
N ALA A 304 9.77 18.12 -7.31
CA ALA A 304 8.64 18.97 -6.94
C ALA A 304 8.18 19.75 -8.17
N PHE A 305 6.99 19.41 -8.67
CA PHE A 305 6.37 20.04 -9.83
C PHE A 305 5.09 20.76 -9.43
N SER A 306 4.97 22.02 -9.86
CA SER A 306 3.88 22.93 -9.51
C SER A 306 3.84 24.12 -10.48
N ASN A 307 2.74 24.86 -10.47
CA ASN A 307 2.58 26.03 -11.33
C ASN A 307 3.45 27.21 -10.86
N THR A 308 4.22 27.80 -11.78
CA THR A 308 5.08 28.96 -11.48
C THR A 308 4.50 30.22 -12.12
N LEU A 309 4.39 31.31 -11.36
CA LEU A 309 4.01 32.62 -11.89
C LEU A 309 5.22 33.26 -12.57
N LYS A 310 5.03 33.81 -13.78
CA LYS A 310 6.04 34.65 -14.42
C LYS A 310 6.26 35.91 -13.60
N VAL A 311 7.52 36.23 -13.39
CA VAL A 311 7.97 37.46 -12.74
C VAL A 311 8.82 38.27 -13.71
N ASP A 312 8.71 39.60 -13.62
CA ASP A 312 9.60 40.49 -14.36
C ASP A 312 10.99 40.59 -13.72
N GLU A 313 11.88 41.37 -14.34
CA GLU A 313 13.25 41.61 -13.88
C GLU A 313 13.35 42.22 -12.47
N ASN A 314 12.26 42.82 -11.96
CA ASN A 314 12.18 43.41 -10.63
C ASN A 314 11.52 42.47 -9.60
N GLY A 315 11.15 41.25 -10.01
CA GLY A 315 10.46 40.27 -9.16
C GLY A 315 8.98 40.57 -8.94
N ILE A 316 8.36 41.32 -9.85
CA ILE A 316 6.93 41.65 -9.83
C ILE A 316 6.18 40.63 -10.69
N ILE A 317 5.09 40.10 -10.15
CA ILE A 317 4.26 39.11 -10.85
C ILE A 317 3.58 39.77 -12.06
N THR A 318 3.74 39.16 -13.24
CA THR A 318 3.20 39.71 -14.50
C THR A 318 1.72 39.37 -14.71
N GLY A 319 1.23 38.37 -13.98
CA GLY A 319 -0.12 37.80 -14.10
C GLY A 319 -0.22 36.62 -15.06
N GLU A 320 0.91 36.11 -15.56
CA GLU A 320 1.00 34.95 -16.45
C GLU A 320 1.64 33.74 -15.73
N LEU A 321 1.36 32.54 -16.23
CA LEU A 321 1.98 31.29 -15.78
C LEU A 321 3.14 30.91 -16.70
N GLU A 322 4.17 30.30 -16.14
CA GLU A 322 5.18 29.58 -16.92
C GLU A 322 4.59 28.31 -17.52
N GLU A 323 5.00 27.98 -18.74
CA GLU A 323 4.58 26.75 -19.43
C GLU A 323 5.62 25.64 -19.21
N PRO A 324 5.21 24.37 -19.07
CA PRO A 324 3.81 23.90 -19.12
C PRO A 324 3.05 24.14 -17.81
N VAL A 325 1.78 24.54 -17.91
CA VAL A 325 0.87 24.65 -16.76
C VAL A 325 0.46 23.26 -16.26
N LEU A 326 0.69 23.00 -14.97
CA LEU A 326 0.28 21.78 -14.30
C LEU A 326 -1.23 21.75 -14.02
N THR A 327 -1.83 20.67 -14.48
CA THR A 327 -3.23 20.25 -14.33
C THR A 327 -3.27 18.75 -14.05
N SER A 328 -4.41 18.24 -13.59
CA SER A 328 -4.71 16.80 -13.50
C SER A 328 -4.24 15.97 -14.69
N ILE A 329 -4.43 16.46 -15.92
CA ILE A 329 -4.02 15.75 -17.14
C ILE A 329 -2.49 15.69 -17.24
N THR A 330 -1.82 16.83 -17.08
CA THR A 330 -0.35 16.91 -17.19
C THR A 330 0.38 16.21 -16.05
N LYS A 331 -0.25 16.00 -14.88
CA LYS A 331 0.35 15.23 -13.77
C LYS A 331 0.72 13.80 -14.21
N ASN A 332 -0.07 13.19 -15.09
CA ASN A 332 0.28 11.90 -15.71
C ASN A 332 1.54 11.99 -16.58
N GLU A 333 1.64 13.01 -17.42
CA GLU A 333 2.80 13.22 -18.29
C GLU A 333 4.07 13.46 -17.47
N ILE A 334 3.97 14.19 -16.34
CA ILE A 334 5.09 14.38 -15.42
C ILE A 334 5.46 13.07 -14.73
N LEU A 335 4.48 12.25 -14.32
CA LEU A 335 4.77 10.93 -13.77
C LEU A 335 5.56 10.08 -14.76
N GLU A 336 5.15 10.02 -16.02
CA GLU A 336 5.89 9.32 -17.08
C GLU A 336 7.30 9.87 -17.26
N PHE A 337 7.45 11.20 -17.29
CA PHE A 337 8.76 11.84 -17.39
C PHE A 337 9.70 11.47 -16.23
N ILE A 338 9.19 11.47 -14.99
CA ILE A 338 9.98 11.04 -13.82
C ILE A 338 10.36 9.57 -13.93
N MET A 339 9.43 8.72 -14.38
CA MET A 339 9.68 7.30 -14.57
C MET A 339 10.75 7.03 -15.63
N GLU A 340 10.75 7.77 -16.73
CA GLU A 340 11.78 7.69 -17.78
C GLU A 340 13.16 8.09 -17.25
N ILE A 341 13.24 9.18 -16.49
CA ILE A 341 14.51 9.63 -15.87
C ILE A 341 15.05 8.60 -14.88
N GLU A 342 14.20 8.04 -14.03
CA GLU A 342 14.59 7.07 -13.01
C GLU A 342 14.72 5.63 -13.57
N ASN A 343 14.36 5.42 -14.83
CA ASN A 343 14.34 4.11 -15.51
C ASN A 343 13.56 3.05 -14.70
N ILE A 344 12.31 3.37 -14.39
CA ILE A 344 11.40 2.53 -13.60
C ILE A 344 10.07 2.33 -14.35
N ASN A 345 9.37 1.25 -14.01
CA ASN A 345 8.05 0.95 -14.55
C ASN A 345 6.95 1.42 -13.58
N ARG A 346 5.70 1.59 -14.09
CA ARG A 346 4.54 2.00 -13.28
C ARG A 346 4.30 1.10 -12.07
N ASP A 347 4.58 -0.19 -12.19
CA ASP A 347 4.44 -1.15 -11.09
C ASP A 347 5.43 -0.94 -9.93
N GLN A 348 6.44 -0.08 -10.09
CA GLN A 348 7.38 0.34 -9.06
C GLN A 348 7.02 1.68 -8.41
N VAL A 349 5.91 2.29 -8.84
CA VAL A 349 5.39 3.57 -8.34
C VAL A 349 4.36 3.32 -7.25
N ILE A 350 4.48 4.07 -6.15
CA ILE A 350 3.39 4.27 -5.18
C ILE A 350 2.85 5.68 -5.41
N ALA A 351 1.53 5.82 -5.57
CA ALA A 351 0.88 7.12 -5.74
C ALA A 351 -0.18 7.34 -4.66
N VAL A 352 -0.16 8.54 -4.08
CA VAL A 352 -1.03 8.94 -2.96
C VAL A 352 -1.72 10.24 -3.31
N GLY A 353 -3.04 10.24 -3.26
CA GLY A 353 -3.91 11.40 -3.49
C GLY A 353 -5.31 11.12 -2.94
N ASP A 354 -6.29 11.95 -3.22
CA ASP A 354 -7.69 11.69 -2.83
C ASP A 354 -8.44 10.74 -3.79
N GLY A 355 -7.87 10.43 -4.95
CA GLY A 355 -8.51 9.68 -6.04
C GLY A 355 -9.63 10.41 -6.80
N SER A 356 -9.76 11.72 -6.60
CA SER A 356 -10.66 12.58 -7.36
C SER A 356 -10.16 12.78 -8.80
N ASP A 357 -10.91 13.55 -9.60
CA ASP A 357 -10.47 13.95 -10.94
C ASP A 357 -9.15 14.75 -10.93
N ARG A 358 -8.75 15.33 -9.80
CA ARG A 358 -7.49 16.09 -9.66
C ARG A 358 -6.26 15.22 -9.45
N SER A 359 -6.49 13.99 -9.00
CA SER A 359 -5.45 13.01 -8.69
C SER A 359 -5.60 11.75 -9.55
N GLN A 360 -6.19 11.85 -10.75
CA GLN A 360 -6.33 10.71 -11.66
C GLN A 360 -4.99 10.01 -11.98
N PHE A 361 -3.88 10.72 -11.87
CA PHE A 361 -2.55 10.14 -12.08
C PHE A 361 -2.17 9.04 -11.09
N ILE A 362 -2.88 8.95 -9.96
CA ILE A 362 -2.62 7.89 -8.99
C ILE A 362 -3.17 6.54 -9.45
N LYS A 363 -3.92 6.46 -10.55
CA LYS A 363 -4.49 5.21 -11.07
C LYS A 363 -3.42 4.40 -11.83
N ASP A 364 -3.64 3.10 -11.94
CA ASP A 364 -2.83 2.19 -12.77
C ASP A 364 -1.31 2.18 -12.44
N VAL A 365 -0.97 2.46 -11.19
CA VAL A 365 0.40 2.34 -10.66
C VAL A 365 0.55 1.08 -9.79
N GLY A 366 1.78 0.81 -9.35
CA GLY A 366 2.09 -0.36 -8.53
C GLY A 366 1.43 -0.40 -7.15
N LEU A 367 1.09 0.74 -6.58
CA LEU A 367 0.23 0.86 -5.40
C LEU A 367 -0.42 2.25 -5.40
N SER A 368 -1.74 2.28 -5.53
CA SER A 368 -2.55 3.50 -5.56
C SER A 368 -3.39 3.64 -4.29
N ILE A 369 -3.20 4.75 -3.56
CA ILE A 369 -3.83 4.99 -2.27
C ILE A 369 -4.65 6.27 -2.34
N ALA A 370 -5.97 6.12 -2.19
CA ALA A 370 -6.87 7.23 -1.94
C ALA A 370 -6.85 7.57 -0.44
N TYR A 371 -6.21 8.67 -0.07
CA TYR A 371 -6.14 9.20 1.29
C TYR A 371 -7.31 10.15 1.55
N ASN A 372 -8.10 9.86 2.59
CA ASN A 372 -9.30 10.62 2.98
C ASN A 372 -10.18 11.05 1.78
N PRO A 373 -10.59 10.11 0.90
CA PRO A 373 -11.38 10.47 -0.27
C PRO A 373 -12.77 10.96 0.10
N ASP A 374 -13.29 11.93 -0.66
CA ASP A 374 -14.67 12.41 -0.53
C ASP A 374 -15.69 11.36 -1.01
N GLU A 375 -15.32 10.55 -2.00
CA GLU A 375 -16.17 9.51 -2.59
C GLU A 375 -15.64 8.09 -2.34
N ALA A 376 -16.54 7.14 -2.13
CA ALA A 376 -16.17 5.75 -1.83
C ALA A 376 -15.81 4.91 -3.08
N THR A 377 -16.28 5.32 -4.26
CA THR A 377 -16.20 4.55 -5.52
C THR A 377 -15.01 4.98 -6.39
N ILE A 378 -13.83 5.01 -5.78
CA ILE A 378 -12.60 5.39 -6.46
C ILE A 378 -11.88 4.13 -6.95
N LYS A 379 -11.48 4.13 -8.23
CA LYS A 379 -10.65 3.09 -8.84
C LYS A 379 -9.18 3.24 -8.40
N THR A 380 -8.90 2.78 -7.19
CA THR A 380 -7.55 2.64 -6.60
C THR A 380 -7.36 1.24 -6.02
N ASP A 381 -6.15 0.89 -5.60
CA ASP A 381 -5.88 -0.35 -4.86
C ASP A 381 -6.40 -0.22 -3.43
N GLY A 382 -6.25 0.96 -2.82
CA GLY A 382 -6.64 1.19 -1.45
C GLY A 382 -7.32 2.51 -1.16
N ILE A 383 -8.07 2.50 -0.06
CA ILE A 383 -8.60 3.69 0.61
C ILE A 383 -8.05 3.70 2.02
N LEU A 384 -7.43 4.81 2.42
CA LEU A 384 -7.00 5.08 3.79
C LEU A 384 -7.76 6.28 4.35
N SER A 385 -8.60 6.04 5.34
CA SER A 385 -9.24 7.08 6.15
C SER A 385 -8.47 7.24 7.47
N SER A 386 -7.78 8.35 7.64
CA SER A 386 -6.97 8.62 8.83
C SER A 386 -6.76 10.11 9.09
N ASP A 387 -6.60 10.46 10.37
CA ASP A 387 -6.17 11.77 10.86
C ASP A 387 -4.65 12.03 10.70
N GLN A 388 -3.86 11.00 10.42
CA GLN A 388 -2.41 11.12 10.22
C GLN A 388 -1.99 10.49 8.88
N ILE A 389 -1.38 11.30 8.01
CA ILE A 389 -0.88 10.83 6.71
C ILE A 389 0.23 9.79 6.89
N LEU A 390 0.91 9.80 8.03
CA LEU A 390 1.92 8.82 8.40
C LEU A 390 1.41 7.37 8.34
N ASN A 391 0.11 7.15 8.53
CA ASN A 391 -0.49 5.82 8.49
C ASN A 391 -0.50 5.20 7.07
N VAL A 392 -0.21 5.99 6.02
CA VAL A 392 0.09 5.48 4.67
C VAL A 392 1.21 4.45 4.67
N LEU A 393 2.17 4.52 5.62
CA LEU A 393 3.24 3.54 5.73
C LEU A 393 2.75 2.12 6.03
N TYR A 394 1.61 1.97 6.72
CA TYR A 394 1.02 0.65 6.93
C TYR A 394 0.43 0.07 5.64
N CYS A 395 0.10 0.93 4.67
CA CYS A 395 -0.36 0.50 3.36
C CYS A 395 0.74 -0.18 2.55
N PHE A 396 2.01 0.00 2.93
CA PHE A 396 3.16 -0.54 2.22
C PHE A 396 3.47 -1.99 2.66
N GLY A 397 2.66 -2.56 3.55
CA GLY A 397 2.86 -3.91 4.09
C GLY A 397 3.94 -3.99 5.19
N ILE A 398 4.44 -2.85 5.65
CA ILE A 398 5.57 -2.81 6.59
C ILE A 398 5.08 -3.01 8.02
N PRO A 399 5.61 -4.00 8.76
CA PRO A 399 5.24 -4.23 10.15
C PRO A 399 5.51 -3.01 11.03
N LYS A 400 4.64 -2.79 12.02
CA LYS A 400 4.82 -1.69 12.98
C LYS A 400 6.20 -1.72 13.67
N THR A 401 6.69 -2.89 14.02
CA THR A 401 8.01 -3.07 14.66
C THR A 401 9.17 -2.59 13.80
N GLU A 402 9.00 -2.57 12.49
CA GLU A 402 10.00 -2.04 11.56
C GLU A 402 9.84 -0.53 11.39
N LEU A 403 8.60 -0.04 11.26
CA LEU A 403 8.30 1.39 11.23
C LEU A 403 8.80 2.12 12.49
N ASP A 404 8.65 1.51 13.67
CA ASP A 404 9.11 2.09 14.93
C ASP A 404 10.65 2.32 14.92
N LYS A 405 11.43 1.45 14.26
CA LYS A 405 12.89 1.65 14.09
C LYS A 405 13.20 2.87 13.24
N TYR A 406 12.48 3.06 12.13
CA TYR A 406 12.67 4.25 11.28
C TYR A 406 12.31 5.54 12.03
N LYS A 407 11.26 5.51 12.85
CA LYS A 407 10.89 6.64 13.71
C LYS A 407 11.97 6.98 14.73
N GLU A 408 12.56 5.97 15.37
CA GLU A 408 13.68 6.16 16.29
C GLU A 408 14.89 6.80 15.61
N ILE A 409 15.23 6.36 14.40
CA ILE A 409 16.32 6.94 13.61
C ILE A 409 16.02 8.42 13.30
N CYS A 410 14.82 8.74 12.82
CA CYS A 410 14.43 10.13 12.53
C CYS A 410 14.46 11.02 13.78
N ASN A 411 13.96 10.53 14.91
CA ASN A 411 13.97 11.26 16.19
C ASN A 411 15.39 11.51 16.70
N TRP A 412 16.30 10.54 16.53
CA TRP A 412 17.70 10.71 16.87
C TRP A 412 18.35 11.83 16.05
N TYR A 413 18.13 11.85 14.73
CA TYR A 413 18.64 12.94 13.87
C TYR A 413 18.10 14.31 14.28
N LEU A 414 16.81 14.39 14.64
CA LEU A 414 16.19 15.64 15.11
C LEU A 414 16.77 16.13 16.44
N SER A 415 17.15 15.23 17.34
CA SER A 415 17.79 15.60 18.62
C SER A 415 19.20 16.17 18.48
N LYS A 416 19.78 16.13 17.27
CA LYS A 416 21.14 16.57 16.94
C LYS A 416 21.20 17.86 16.13
N LEU A 417 20.06 18.33 15.62
CA LEU A 417 19.86 19.64 15.00
C LEU A 417 19.42 20.65 16.06
#